data_AF-A0A1H2XPV0-F1
#
_entry.id   AF-A0A1H2XPV0-F1
#
_cell.length_a   1.000
_cell.length_b   1.000
_cell.length_c   1.000
_cell.angle_alpha   90.00
_cell.angle_beta   90.00
_cell.angle_gamma   90.00
#
_symmetry.space_group_name_H-M   'P 1'
#
loop_
_entity.id
_entity.type
_entity.pdbx_description
1 polymer ?
#
loop_
_entity_poly.entity_id
_entity_poly.type
_entity_poly.pdbx_seq_one_letter_code
_entity_poly.pdbx_strand_id
1 'polypeptide(L)' 'MIRLREEFIKRYLQDVSIQQVAKDIGISTSMMYLLINRKRNPGGKTIFKILKYYKMPFEYIFYTDN' A
#
# COMPACT_ATOMS: atom_id res chain seq x y z
N MET A 1 -10.04 1.00 11.28
CA MET A 1 -9.30 0.12 10.32
C MET A 1 -8.18 0.86 9.59
N ILE A 2 -7.02 0.23 9.28
CA ILE A 2 -5.91 0.89 8.52
C ILE A 2 -6.12 0.73 7.00
N ARG A 3 -5.98 1.81 6.22
CA ARG A 3 -6.17 1.83 4.77
C ARG A 3 -5.13 2.68 4.05
N LEU A 4 -4.91 2.43 2.76
CA LEU A 4 -4.06 3.25 1.89
C LEU A 4 -4.75 4.58 1.57
N ARG A 5 -4.02 5.69 1.61
CA ARG A 5 -4.51 7.01 1.19
C ARG A 5 -4.71 7.06 -0.31
N GLU A 6 -5.75 7.77 -0.72
CA GLU A 6 -6.08 7.90 -2.13
C GLU A 6 -5.04 8.72 -2.89
N GLU A 7 -4.51 9.76 -2.26
CA GLU A 7 -3.45 10.61 -2.79
C GLU A 7 -2.17 9.81 -3.02
N PHE A 8 -1.84 8.91 -2.08
CA PHE A 8 -0.71 8.00 -2.22
C PHE A 8 -0.90 7.05 -3.41
N ILE A 9 -2.08 6.43 -3.53
CA ILE A 9 -2.38 5.51 -4.65
C ILE A 9 -2.24 6.25 -5.99
N LYS A 10 -2.86 7.43 -6.12
CA LYS A 10 -2.83 8.20 -7.37
C LYS A 10 -1.42 8.62 -7.75
N ARG A 11 -0.59 9.02 -6.78
CA ARG A 11 0.74 9.58 -7.05
C ARG A 11 1.83 8.52 -7.22
N TYR A 12 1.77 7.41 -6.48
CA TYR A 12 2.90 6.48 -6.38
C TYR A 12 2.61 5.07 -6.87
N LEU A 13 1.34 4.76 -7.16
CA LEU A 13 0.93 3.48 -7.74
C LEU A 13 0.35 3.61 -9.16
N GLN A 14 0.19 4.84 -9.69
CA GLN A 14 -0.13 5.04 -11.11
C GLN A 14 1.13 5.12 -11.98
N ASP A 15 2.18 5.78 -11.49
CA ASP A 15 3.44 5.96 -12.24
C ASP A 15 4.28 4.68 -12.35
N VAL A 16 4.02 3.69 -11.48
CA VAL A 16 4.72 2.41 -11.43
C VAL A 16 3.71 1.28 -11.56
N SER A 17 4.05 0.22 -12.30
CA SER A 17 3.22 -0.98 -12.37
C SER A 17 2.95 -1.54 -10.98
N ILE A 18 1.67 -1.66 -10.62
CA ILE A 18 1.20 -2.27 -9.34
C ILE A 18 1.77 -3.68 -9.16
N GLN A 19 1.94 -4.43 -10.25
CA GLN A 19 2.54 -5.77 -10.24
C GLN A 19 4.00 -5.73 -9.82
N GLN A 20 4.75 -4.74 -10.33
CA GLN A 20 6.16 -4.56 -9.99
C GLN A 20 6.30 -4.16 -8.51
N VAL A 21 5.51 -3.21 -8.03
CA VAL A 21 5.52 -2.82 -6.61
C VAL A 21 5.17 -4.02 -5.72
N ALA A 22 4.13 -4.79 -6.06
CA ALA A 22 3.73 -5.97 -5.30
C ALA A 22 4.87 -7.00 -5.22
N LYS A 23 5.55 -7.25 -6.34
CA LYS A 23 6.73 -8.11 -6.41
C LYS A 23 7.86 -7.59 -5.52
N ASP A 24 8.17 -6.30 -5.58
CA ASP A 24 9.29 -5.69 -4.86
C ASP A 24 9.08 -5.67 -3.35
N ILE A 25 7.85 -5.43 -2.89
CA ILE A 25 7.51 -5.55 -1.46
C ILE A 25 7.26 -7.00 -1.03
N GLY A 26 7.23 -7.95 -1.97
CA GLY A 26 7.03 -9.38 -1.73
C GLY A 26 5.64 -9.71 -1.21
N ILE A 27 4.59 -9.24 -1.89
CA ILE A 27 3.20 -9.68 -1.75
C ILE A 27 2.63 -10.07 -3.11
N SER A 28 1.52 -10.81 -3.14
CA SER A 28 0.84 -11.08 -4.42
C SER A 28 0.18 -9.82 -4.98
N THR A 29 0.14 -9.70 -6.30
CA THR A 29 -0.58 -8.60 -6.98
C THR A 29 -2.05 -8.55 -6.56
N SER A 30 -2.71 -9.69 -6.43
CA SER A 30 -4.10 -9.77 -5.96
C SER A 30 -4.26 -9.18 -4.55
N MET A 31 -3.31 -9.44 -3.64
CA MET A 31 -3.31 -8.83 -2.32
C MET A 31 -3.18 -7.31 -2.43
N MET A 32 -2.28 -6.80 -3.26
CA MET A 32 -2.12 -5.36 -3.49
C MET A 32 -3.43 -4.72 -3.99
N TYR A 33 -4.12 -5.34 -4.96
CA TYR A 33 -5.42 -4.86 -5.42
C TYR A 33 -6.48 -4.87 -4.32
N LEU A 34 -6.51 -5.87 -3.43
CA LEU A 34 -7.44 -5.88 -2.30
C LEU A 34 -7.18 -4.71 -1.33
N LEU A 35 -5.91 -4.33 -1.13
CA LEU A 35 -5.54 -3.18 -0.30
C LEU A 35 -5.98 -1.87 -0.95
N ILE A 36 -5.67 -1.68 -2.25
CA ILE A 36 -6.03 -0.49 -3.03
C ILE A 36 -7.56 -0.29 -3.04
N ASN A 37 -8.31 -1.38 -3.27
CA ASN A 37 -9.77 -1.36 -3.31
C ASN A 37 -10.44 -1.39 -1.93
N ARG A 38 -9.65 -1.27 -0.84
CA ARG A 38 -10.13 -1.28 0.54
C ARG A 38 -10.96 -2.51 0.91
N LYS A 39 -10.74 -3.63 0.22
CA LYS A 39 -11.38 -4.93 0.48
C LYS A 39 -10.67 -5.73 1.56
N ARG A 40 -9.44 -5.34 1.92
CA ARG A 40 -8.65 -5.94 2.99
C ARG A 40 -7.81 -4.90 3.71
N ASN A 41 -7.61 -5.09 5.01
CA ASN A 41 -6.66 -4.30 5.78
C ASN A 41 -5.23 -4.84 5.60
N PRO A 42 -4.22 -3.98 5.48
CA PRO A 42 -2.84 -4.42 5.49
C PRO A 42 -2.47 -4.92 6.90
N GLY A 43 -1.80 -6.06 6.97
CA GLY A 43 -1.20 -6.53 8.22
C GLY A 43 0.09 -5.75 8.53
N GLY A 44 0.56 -5.80 9.78
CA GLY A 44 1.76 -5.07 10.23
C GLY A 44 3.00 -5.33 9.37
N LYS A 45 3.23 -6.56 8.92
CA LYS A 45 4.32 -6.90 7.99
C LYS A 45 4.19 -6.19 6.64
N THR A 46 2.98 -6.09 6.10
CA THR A 46 2.72 -5.40 4.83
C THR A 46 2.90 -3.89 4.99
N ILE A 47 2.42 -3.31 6.10
CA ILE A 47 2.64 -1.90 6.43
C ILE A 47 4.14 -1.60 6.46
N PHE A 48 4.91 -2.36 7.23
CA PHE A 48 6.36 -2.19 7.33
C PHE A 48 7.07 -2.26 5.97
N LYS A 49 6.70 -3.23 5.13
CA LYS A 49 7.28 -3.40 3.78
C LYS A 49 7.01 -2.19 2.88
N ILE A 50 5.78 -1.68 2.88
CA ILE A 50 5.40 -0.51 2.07
C ILE A 50 6.13 0.75 2.57
N LEU A 51 6.21 0.97 3.89
CA LEU A 51 6.96 2.09 4.46
C LEU A 51 8.44 2.04 4.08
N LYS A 52 9.05 0.85 4.18
CA LYS A 52 10.46 0.65 3.81
C LYS A 52 10.73 0.90 2.32
N TYR A 53 9.82 0.45 1.45
CA TYR A 53 9.97 0.61 0.00
C TYR A 53 9.89 2.08 -0.43
N TYR A 54 8.86 2.80 0.03
CA TYR A 54 8.66 4.20 -0.35
C TYR A 54 9.49 5.19 0.49
N LYS A 55 10.06 4.74 1.61
CA LYS A 55 10.82 5.57 2.56
C LYS A 55 10.02 6.80 3.01
N MET A 56 8.72 6.62 3.23
CA MET A 56 7.81 7.68 3.67
C MET A 56 7.21 7.34 5.05
N PRO A 57 6.83 8.36 5.83
CA PRO A 57 6.12 8.17 7.09
C PRO A 57 4.75 7.51 6.90
N PHE A 58 4.24 6.91 7.97
CA PHE A 58 2.96 6.17 7.94
C PHE A 58 1.82 7.04 7.45
N GLU A 59 1.72 8.26 7.97
CA GLU A 59 0.67 9.22 7.70
C GLU A 59 0.66 9.75 6.27
N TYR A 60 1.71 9.54 5.48
CA TYR A 60 1.70 9.88 4.05
C TYR A 60 1.12 8.75 3.18
N ILE A 61 1.24 7.51 3.65
CA ILE A 61 0.82 6.31 2.89
C ILE A 61 -0.54 5.80 3.37
N PHE A 62 -0.76 5.81 4.68
CA PHE A 62 -1.88 5.19 5.35
C PHE A 62 -2.67 6.20 6.18
N TYR A 63 -3.92 5.83 6.45
CA TYR A 63 -4.76 6.48 7.46
C TYR A 63 -5.48 5.40 8.28
N THR A 64 -5.86 5.78 9.49
CA THR A 64 -6.73 5.00 10.36
C THR A 64 -8.14 5.56 10.25
N ASP A 65 -9.04 4.77 9.69
CA ASP A 65 -10.48 4.97 9.83
C ASP A 65 -10.91 4.49 11.22
N ASN A 66 -11.98 5.04 11.79
CA ASN A 66 -12.57 4.48 13.01
C ASN A 66 -13.23 3.14 12.66
#